data_AF-A0A4R6RJI9-F1
#
_entry.id   AF-A0A4R6RJI9-F1
#
_cell.length_a   1.000
_cell.length_b   1.000
_cell.length_c   1.000
_cell.angle_alpha   90.00
_cell.angle_beta   90.00
_cell.angle_gamma   90.00
#
_symmetry.space_group_name_H-M   'P 1'
#
loop_
_entity.id
_entity.type
_entity.pdbx_description
1 polymer ?
#
loop_
_entity_poly.entity_id
_entity_poly.type
_entity_poly.pdbx_seq_one_letter_code
_entity_poly.pdbx_strand_id
1 'polypeptide(L)'
;MAELPDRLSSDPSSPFHDSELLQRGVGIRFNGTEKTNVEEYCVSEGWIRVAAGTARDRRGNPLTLKLKGRVEPYLKDSADEA
;
A
#
# COMPACT_ATOMS: atom_id res chain seq x y z
N MET A 1 4.01 19.34 3.78
CA MET A 1 4.49 17.95 3.96
C MET A 1 3.83 17.15 2.85
N ALA A 2 4.51 16.21 2.19
CA ALA A 2 3.86 15.43 1.15
C ALA A 2 2.74 14.59 1.80
N GLU A 3 1.50 15.10 1.77
CA GLU A 3 0.35 14.48 2.41
C GLU A 3 -0.11 13.33 1.53
N LEU A 4 0.43 12.14 1.82
CA LEU A 4 -0.10 10.91 1.25
C LEU A 4 -1.55 10.71 1.69
N PRO A 5 -2.42 10.19 0.82
CA PRO A 5 -3.82 9.99 1.15
C PRO A 5 -3.94 9.03 2.32
N ASP A 6 -4.96 9.24 3.15
CA ASP A 6 -5.25 8.39 4.31
C ASP A 6 -5.44 6.92 3.90
N ARG A 7 -6.06 6.71 2.73
CA ARG A 7 -6.30 5.40 2.14
C ARG A 7 -5.90 5.41 0.68
N LEU A 8 -5.16 4.39 0.27
CA LEU A 8 -4.72 4.18 -1.11
C LEU A 8 -4.80 2.70 -1.44
N SER A 9 -5.23 2.39 -2.66
CA SER A 9 -5.28 1.03 -3.19
C SER A 9 -4.57 0.93 -4.55
N SER A 10 -3.80 -0.13 -4.74
CA SER A 10 -3.22 -0.52 -6.03
C SER A 10 -4.28 -1.04 -7.01
N ASP A 11 -5.44 -1.48 -6.52
CA ASP A 11 -6.49 -2.07 -7.32
C ASP A 11 -7.28 -0.97 -8.07
N PRO A 12 -7.27 -0.94 -9.41
CA PRO A 12 -7.98 0.06 -10.21
C PRO A 12 -9.51 0.02 -10.06
N SER A 13 -10.06 -1.07 -9.52
CA SER A 13 -11.49 -1.18 -9.22
C SER A 13 -11.89 -0.51 -7.90
N SER A 14 -10.92 -0.12 -7.07
CA SER A 14 -11.15 0.53 -5.78
C SER A 14 -11.41 2.03 -5.96
N PRO A 15 -12.33 2.64 -5.18
CA PRO A 15 -12.55 4.09 -5.19
C PRO A 15 -11.35 4.87 -4.62
N PHE A 16 -10.41 4.19 -3.97
CA PHE A 16 -9.18 4.77 -3.41
C PHE A 16 -7.96 4.50 -4.31
N HIS A 17 -8.18 4.20 -5.60
CA HIS A 17 -7.10 4.05 -6.56
C HIS A 17 -6.61 5.40 -7.07
N ASP A 18 -5.30 5.62 -7.00
CA ASP A 18 -4.65 6.79 -7.57
C ASP A 18 -3.44 6.34 -8.40
N SER A 19 -3.61 6.32 -9.73
CA SER A 19 -2.58 5.85 -10.66
C SER A 19 -1.35 6.76 -10.67
N GLU A 20 -1.52 8.07 -10.52
CA GLU A 20 -0.40 9.03 -10.57
C GLU A 20 0.49 8.86 -9.34
N LEU A 21 -0.13 8.70 -8.16
CA LEU A 21 0.60 8.47 -6.93
C LEU A 21 1.31 7.11 -6.93
N LEU A 22 0.65 6.06 -7.43
CA LEU A 22 1.24 4.73 -7.56
C LEU A 22 2.43 4.72 -8.53
N GLN A 23 2.37 5.49 -9.63
CA GLN A 23 3.48 5.64 -10.58
C GLN A 23 4.71 6.28 -9.96
N ARG A 24 4.53 7.27 -9.07
CA ARG A 24 5.62 7.90 -8.30
C ARG A 24 6.28 6.96 -7.28
N GLY A 25 5.67 5.79 -7.05
CA GLY A 25 6.16 4.79 -6.11
C GLY A 25 5.84 5.14 -4.66
N VAL A 26 4.90 4.39 -4.08
CA VAL A 26 4.57 4.47 -2.66
C VAL A 26 5.18 3.26 -1.94
N GLY A 27 5.86 3.53 -0.83
CA GLY A 27 6.34 2.52 0.13
C GLY A 27 5.58 2.62 1.44
N ILE A 28 5.52 1.54 2.21
CA ILE A 28 4.86 1.54 3.51
C ILE A 28 5.75 0.91 4.56
N ARG A 29 5.93 1.60 5.68
CA ARG A 29 6.45 1.01 6.92
C ARG A 29 5.27 0.60 7.80
N PHE A 30 5.18 -0.69 8.07
CA PHE A 30 4.14 -1.27 8.89
C PHE A 30 4.75 -1.85 10.16
N ASN A 31 4.35 -1.33 11.33
CA ASN A 31 4.94 -1.67 12.62
C ASN A 31 6.49 -1.62 12.60
N GLY A 32 7.05 -0.59 11.96
CA GLY A 32 8.50 -0.41 11.82
C GLY A 32 9.18 -1.32 10.77
N THR A 33 8.43 -2.21 10.10
CA THR A 33 8.95 -3.06 9.03
C THR A 33 8.52 -2.54 7.67
N GLU A 34 9.44 -2.40 6.73
CA GLU A 34 9.11 -2.03 5.37
C GLU A 34 8.34 -3.14 4.65
N LYS A 35 7.25 -2.77 3.97
CA LYS A 35 6.40 -3.65 3.18
C LYS A 35 6.28 -3.08 1.77
N THR A 36 6.62 -3.91 0.79
CA THR A 36 6.59 -3.57 -0.64
C THR A 36 5.48 -4.30 -1.40
N ASN A 37 4.86 -5.30 -0.78
CA ASN A 37 3.75 -6.09 -1.32
C ASN A 37 2.39 -5.65 -0.76
N VAL A 38 2.23 -4.35 -0.49
CA VAL A 38 0.98 -3.79 0.01
C VAL A 38 0.08 -3.46 -1.17
N GLU A 39 -1.12 -4.04 -1.18
CA GLU A 39 -2.17 -3.77 -2.15
C GLU A 39 -3.05 -2.60 -1.71
N GLU A 40 -3.23 -2.41 -0.41
CA GLU A 40 -4.04 -1.31 0.11
C GLU A 40 -3.62 -0.95 1.54
N TYR A 41 -3.78 0.30 1.92
CA TYR A 41 -3.60 0.73 3.30
C TYR A 41 -4.67 1.72 3.73
N CYS A 42 -4.91 1.82 5.04
CA CYS A 42 -5.65 2.90 5.66
C CYS A 42 -4.93 3.32 6.95
N VAL A 43 -4.50 4.59 7.01
CA VAL A 43 -3.75 5.15 8.13
C VAL A 43 -4.67 5.41 9.32
N SER A 44 -5.82 6.04 9.09
CA SER A 44 -6.81 6.35 10.14
C SER A 44 -7.34 5.10 10.86
N GLU A 45 -7.64 4.04 10.10
CA GLU A 45 -8.08 2.77 10.69
C GLU A 45 -6.89 1.87 11.13
N GLY A 46 -5.65 2.23 10.77
CA GLY A 46 -4.44 1.51 11.17
C GLY A 46 -4.35 0.09 10.62
N TRP A 47 -4.48 -0.09 9.30
CA TRP A 47 -4.30 -1.41 8.68
C TRP A 47 -3.73 -1.36 7.26
N ILE A 48 -3.16 -2.49 6.85
CA ILE A 48 -2.71 -2.75 5.47
C ILE A 48 -3.30 -4.06 4.95
N ARG A 49 -3.51 -4.17 3.64
CA ARG A 49 -3.76 -5.42 2.92
C ARG A 49 -2.51 -5.76 2.13
N VAL A 50 -1.93 -6.92 2.40
CA VAL A 50 -0.73 -7.41 1.72
C VAL A 50 -1.05 -8.64 0.91
N ALA A 51 -0.45 -8.78 -0.26
CA ALA A 51 -0.51 -10.02 -1.02
C ALA A 51 0.21 -11.15 -0.25
N ALA A 52 -0.49 -12.26 -0.01
CA ALA A 52 0.00 -13.44 0.69
C ALA A 52 0.82 -14.33 -0.25
N GLY A 53 2.02 -13.87 -0.59
CA GLY A 53 2.92 -14.58 -1.49
C GLY A 53 2.34 -14.67 -2.92
N THR A 54 2.48 -15.83 -3.54
CA THR A 54 2.03 -16.08 -4.94
C THR A 54 0.61 -16.65 -5.03
N ALA A 55 -0.06 -16.84 -3.89
CA ALA A 55 -1.40 -17.42 -3.87
C ALA A 55 -2.41 -16.49 -4.56
N ARG A 56 -3.27 -17.07 -5.40
CA ARG A 56 -4.34 -16.38 -6.12
C ARG A 56 -5.69 -17.01 -5.84
N ASP A 57 -6.74 -16.20 -5.88
CA ASP A 57 -8.13 -16.67 -5.77
C ASP A 57 -8.60 -17.35 -7.08
N ARG A 58 -9.85 -17.82 -7.10
CA ARG A 58 -10.46 -18.47 -8.28
C ARG A 58 -10.60 -17.56 -9.51
N ARG A 59 -10.49 -16.24 -9.32
CA ARG A 59 -10.57 -15.21 -10.37
C ARG A 59 -9.18 -14.74 -10.81
N GLY A 60 -8.11 -15.29 -10.23
CA GLY A 60 -6.73 -14.92 -10.52
C GLY A 60 -6.21 -13.71 -9.74
N ASN A 61 -7.00 -13.16 -8.81
CA ASN A 61 -6.57 -12.03 -8.00
C ASN A 61 -5.62 -12.51 -6.89
N PRO A 62 -4.61 -11.71 -6.49
CA PRO A 62 -3.78 -12.03 -5.34
C PRO A 62 -4.62 -12.28 -4.09
N LEU A 63 -4.31 -13.36 -3.35
CA LEU A 63 -4.91 -13.57 -2.05
C LEU A 63 -4.31 -12.54 -1.09
N THR A 64 -5.14 -11.63 -0.56
CA THR A 64 -4.67 -10.60 0.37
C THR A 64 -4.94 -10.94 1.83
N LEU A 65 -4.03 -10.54 2.71
CA LEU A 65 -4.19 -10.60 4.17
C LEU A 65 -4.29 -9.19 4.73
N LYS A 66 -5.31 -8.94 5.56
CA LYS A 66 -5.46 -7.67 6.30
C LYS A 66 -4.68 -7.75 7.61
N LEU A 67 -3.68 -6.89 7.77
CA LEU A 67 -2.88 -6.75 8.99
C LEU A 67 -3.21 -5.41 9.66
N LYS A 68 -3.41 -5.42 10.98
CA LYS A 68 -3.68 -4.21 11.78
C LYS A 68 -2.43 -3.77 12.53
N GLY A 69 -2.17 -2.47 12.57
CA GLY A 69 -0.96 -1.91 13.17
C GLY A 69 -0.69 -0.47 12.76
N ARG A 70 0.47 0.03 13.14
CA ARG A 70 0.96 1.36 12.76
C ARG A 70 1.32 1.37 11.28
N VAL A 71 0.69 2.25 10.52
CA VAL A 71 0.87 2.41 9.08
C VAL A 71 1.55 3.75 8.81
N GLU A 72 2.72 3.71 8.19
CA GLU A 72 3.51 4.90 7.84
C GLU A 72 3.82 4.86 6.33
N PRO A 73 2.97 5.47 5.49
CA PRO A 73 3.22 5.55 4.05
C PRO A 73 4.30 6.62 3.77
N TYR A 74 5.12 6.38 2.74
CA TYR A 74 6.14 7.31 2.29
C TYR A 74 6.30 7.24 0.75
N LEU A 75 6.77 8.33 0.14
CA LEU A 75 7.08 8.36 -1.29
C LEU A 75 8.50 7.88 -1.53
N LYS A 76 8.69 7.05 -2.56
CA LYS A 76 10.01 6.54 -2.96
C LYS A 76 10.83 7.59 -3.70
N ASP A 77 10.17 8.44 -4.51
CA ASP A 77 10.82 9.54 -5.25
C ASP A 77 11.64 10.49 -4.35
N SER A 78 11.22 10.74 -3.12
CA SER A 78 11.95 11.66 -2.22
C SER A 78 13.24 11.07 -1.62
N ALA A 79 13.57 9.81 -1.91
CA ALA A 79 14.79 9.16 -1.43
C ALA A 79 15.87 8.98 -2.52
N ASP A 80 15.58 9.32 -3.78
CA ASP A 80 16.50 9.18 -4.93
C ASP A 80 17.01 10.55 -5.45
N GLU A 81 17.05 11.57 -4.59
CA GLU A 81 17.90 12.76 -4.79
C GLU A 81 19.10 12.66 -3.83
N ALA A 82 20.09 11.83 -4.19
CA ALA A 82 21.43 11.83 -3.60
C ALA A 82 22.50 11.42 -4.61
#